data_AF-A0A8S9N9N4-F1
#
_entry.id   AF-A0A8S9N9N4-F1
#
_cell.length_a   1.000
_cell.length_b   1.000
_cell.length_c   1.000
_cell.angle_alpha   90.00
_cell.angle_beta   90.00
_cell.angle_gamma   90.00
#
_symmetry.space_group_name_H-M   'P 1'
#
loop_
_entity.id
_entity.type
_entity.pdbx_description
1 polymer ?
#
loop_
_entity_poly.entity_id
_entity_poly.type
_entity_poly.pdbx_seq_one_letter_code
_entity_poly.pdbx_strand_id
1 'polypeptide(L)'
;MQWDILSNGGMVQEMAHIANGREPGNCVSLLRVNSGNSSQSNMLILQESCTDASGSYVIYAPVDIVAMNVVLSGGDPDYVALLPSGFAILPDGSVGGGGGDGNDQEVVSSSSASGSCGSLLTVAFQILVDSVPTAKLSLGSVATVNSLIKCTVERIKAALACDVGGGAP
;
A
#
# COMPACT_ATOMS: atom_id res chain seq x y z
N MET A 1 -7.15 0.25 8.23
CA MET A 1 -6.87 -0.06 6.81
C MET A 1 -7.19 -1.52 6.52
N GLN A 2 -7.84 -1.81 5.38
CA GLN A 2 -8.25 -3.18 5.07
C GLN A 2 -7.09 -4.11 4.69
N TRP A 3 -5.93 -3.54 4.39
CA TRP A 3 -4.75 -4.24 3.90
C TRP A 3 -3.64 -4.39 4.94
N ASP A 4 -3.53 -3.41 5.84
CA ASP A 4 -2.47 -3.37 6.84
C ASP A 4 -2.83 -4.21 8.08
N ILE A 5 -1.89 -5.08 8.46
CA ILE A 5 -1.97 -5.98 9.61
C ILE A 5 -1.74 -5.20 10.92
N LEU A 6 -0.99 -4.09 10.86
CA LEU A 6 -0.65 -3.29 12.04
C LEU A 6 -1.84 -2.50 12.59
N SER A 7 -2.84 -2.23 11.75
CA SER A 7 -4.07 -1.52 12.14
C SER A 7 -4.99 -2.31 13.10
N ASN A 8 -4.75 -3.62 13.33
CA ASN A 8 -5.42 -4.52 14.28
C ASN A 8 -6.98 -4.43 14.35
N GLY A 9 -7.65 -3.99 13.28
CA GLY A 9 -9.12 -3.82 13.25
C GLY A 9 -9.66 -2.65 14.08
N GLY A 10 -8.80 -1.74 14.55
CA GLY A 10 -9.23 -0.53 15.27
C GLY A 10 -9.99 0.45 14.36
N MET A 11 -10.87 1.26 14.95
CA MET A 11 -11.53 2.34 14.21
C MET A 11 -10.49 3.39 13.82
N VAL A 12 -10.33 3.61 12.52
CA VAL A 12 -9.41 4.61 11.97
C VAL A 12 -10.17 5.92 11.83
N GLN A 13 -9.66 6.97 12.48
CA GLN A 13 -10.19 8.32 12.37
C GLN A 13 -9.25 9.18 11.53
N GLU A 14 -9.75 9.79 10.46
CA GLU A 14 -8.99 10.79 9.72
C GLU A 14 -8.93 12.10 10.51
N MET A 15 -7.71 12.62 10.71
CA MET A 15 -7.45 13.86 11.44
C MET A 15 -7.18 15.04 10.51
N ALA A 16 -6.49 14.77 9.40
CA ALA A 16 -6.17 15.77 8.38
C ALA A 16 -6.13 15.08 7.02
N HIS A 17 -6.47 15.84 5.98
CA HIS A 17 -6.47 15.38 4.61
C HIS A 17 -6.06 16.52 3.68
N ILE A 18 -5.07 16.25 2.84
CA ILE A 18 -4.59 17.16 1.81
C ILE A 18 -4.75 16.43 0.48
N ALA A 19 -5.60 16.95 -0.40
CA ALA A 19 -5.73 16.41 -1.75
C ALA A 19 -4.44 16.68 -2.56
N ASN A 20 -3.94 15.66 -3.25
CA ASN A 20 -2.75 15.74 -4.09
C ASN A 20 -3.11 15.58 -5.58
N GLY A 21 -3.38 16.70 -6.26
CA GLY A 21 -3.62 16.70 -7.71
C GLY A 21 -5.10 16.73 -8.11
N ARG A 22 -5.41 16.17 -9.29
CA ARG A 22 -6.74 16.27 -9.94
C ARG A 22 -7.70 15.14 -9.57
N GLU A 23 -7.18 13.96 -9.21
CA GLU A 23 -8.02 12.80 -8.91
C GLU A 23 -8.45 12.82 -7.44
N PRO A 24 -9.75 12.62 -7.13
CA PRO A 24 -10.26 12.68 -5.75
C PRO A 24 -9.64 11.66 -4.79
N GLY A 25 -9.06 10.56 -5.31
CA GLY A 25 -8.41 9.51 -4.52
C GLY A 25 -6.96 9.81 -4.14
N ASN A 26 -6.36 10.84 -4.75
CA ASN A 26 -4.97 11.18 -4.50
C ASN A 26 -4.89 12.13 -3.32
N CYS A 27 -4.32 11.67 -2.22
CA CYS A 27 -4.29 12.45 -0.99
C CYS A 27 -3.19 12.02 -0.05
N VAL A 28 -2.84 12.96 0.82
CA VAL A 28 -2.05 12.71 2.03
C VAL A 28 -2.99 12.88 3.21
N SER A 29 -3.22 11.79 3.95
CA SER A 29 -4.06 11.76 5.14
C SER A 29 -3.24 11.46 6.39
N LEU A 30 -3.59 12.12 7.48
CA LEU A 30 -3.11 11.80 8.82
C LEU A 30 -4.20 11.07 9.57
N LEU A 31 -3.93 9.85 9.99
CA LEU A 31 -4.92 8.92 10.50
C LEU A 31 -4.58 8.53 11.93
N ARG A 32 -5.58 8.53 12.81
CA ARG A 32 -5.46 8.04 14.18
C ARG A 32 -6.09 6.66 14.27
N VAL A 33 -5.35 5.69 14.79
CA VAL A 33 -5.89 4.34 15.06
C VAL A 33 -6.38 4.31 16.51
N ASN A 34 -7.69 4.35 16.71
CA ASN A 34 -8.28 4.22 18.03
C ASN A 34 -8.45 2.73 18.36
N SER A 35 -7.45 2.15 19.04
CA SER A 35 -7.59 0.83 19.65
C SER A 35 -8.24 0.99 21.03
N GLY A 36 -9.16 0.10 21.42
CA GLY A 36 -9.91 0.17 22.70
C GLY A 36 -9.05 0.11 23.97
N ASN A 37 -7.75 -0.03 23.81
CA ASN A 37 -6.69 -0.05 24.79
C ASN A 37 -5.95 1.31 24.72
N SER A 38 -6.16 2.14 25.75
CA SER A 38 -5.74 3.54 25.84
C SER A 38 -4.24 3.82 25.71
N SER A 39 -3.38 2.79 25.78
CA SER A 39 -1.92 2.90 25.74
C SER A 39 -1.30 2.91 24.33
N GLN A 40 -2.06 2.62 23.27
CA GLN A 40 -1.61 2.71 21.86
C GLN A 40 -1.92 4.08 21.20
N SER A 41 -2.48 5.02 21.97
CA SER A 41 -3.06 6.28 21.48
C SER A 41 -2.06 7.36 21.04
N ASN A 42 -0.76 7.10 21.13
CA ASN A 42 0.29 8.08 20.84
C ASN A 42 0.83 8.03 19.40
N MET A 43 0.38 7.08 18.58
CA MET A 43 0.83 6.98 17.18
C MET A 43 -0.26 7.41 16.21
N LEU A 44 0.15 8.14 15.18
CA LEU A 44 -0.64 8.43 14.00
C LEU A 44 -0.04 7.66 12.81
N ILE A 45 -0.82 7.51 11.76
CA ILE A 45 -0.37 6.98 10.47
C ILE A 45 -0.41 8.14 9.49
N LEU A 46 0.74 8.52 8.95
CA LEU A 46 0.82 9.37 7.78
C LEU A 46 0.69 8.48 6.56
N GLN A 47 -0.35 8.69 5.76
CA GLN A 47 -0.60 7.89 4.55
C GLN A 47 -0.67 8.80 3.34
N GLU A 48 0.00 8.39 2.27
CA GLU A 48 -0.18 8.93 0.92
C GLU A 48 -0.76 7.85 0.01
N SER A 49 -1.81 8.20 -0.74
CA SER A 49 -2.32 7.41 -1.84
C SER A 49 -2.30 8.22 -3.12
N CYS A 50 -1.96 7.56 -4.22
CA CYS A 50 -2.00 8.16 -5.54
C CYS A 50 -2.34 7.09 -6.59
N THR A 51 -3.13 7.50 -7.56
CA THR A 51 -3.40 6.81 -8.80
C THR A 51 -3.13 7.75 -9.97
N ASP A 52 -2.46 7.23 -11.00
CA ASP A 52 -2.28 7.89 -12.28
C ASP A 52 -2.22 6.84 -13.42
N ALA A 53 -1.93 7.30 -14.64
CA ALA A 53 -1.84 6.43 -15.81
C ALA A 53 -0.70 5.38 -15.74
N SER A 54 0.28 5.57 -14.86
CA SER A 54 1.43 4.67 -14.67
C SER A 54 1.16 3.60 -13.63
N GLY A 55 0.24 3.84 -12.69
CA GLY A 55 -0.11 2.88 -11.65
C GLY A 55 -0.82 3.51 -10.46
N SER A 56 -0.95 2.71 -9.41
CA SER A 56 -1.52 3.16 -8.13
C SER A 56 -0.63 2.73 -6.98
N TYR A 57 -0.53 3.54 -5.94
CA TYR A 57 0.19 3.17 -4.73
C TYR A 57 -0.51 3.67 -3.47
N VAL A 58 -0.18 2.99 -2.37
CA VAL A 58 -0.49 3.45 -1.02
C VAL A 58 0.77 3.26 -0.19
N ILE A 59 1.34 4.37 0.26
CA ILE A 59 2.49 4.41 1.15
C ILE A 59 2.05 4.99 2.49
N TYR A 60 2.48 4.39 3.59
CA TYR A 60 2.15 4.84 4.91
C TYR A 60 3.34 4.70 5.87
N ALA A 61 3.39 5.55 6.88
CA ALA A 61 4.40 5.50 7.93
C ALA A 61 3.75 5.77 9.30
N PRO A 62 4.05 4.97 10.33
CA PRO A 62 3.70 5.32 11.69
C PRO A 62 4.54 6.53 12.14
N VAL A 63 3.90 7.48 12.79
CA VAL A 63 4.51 8.71 13.30
C VAL A 63 4.06 8.97 14.73
N ASP A 64 4.96 9.50 15.55
CA ASP A 64 4.61 9.91 16.91
C ASP A 64 3.77 11.20 16.90
N ILE A 65 2.70 11.24 17.70
CA ILE A 65 1.78 12.39 17.76
C ILE A 65 2.48 13.66 18.26
N VAL A 66 3.44 13.54 19.19
CA VAL A 66 4.18 14.68 19.73
C VAL A 66 5.09 15.23 18.64
N ALA A 67 5.84 14.36 17.96
CA ALA A 67 6.68 14.77 16.84
C ALA A 67 5.85 15.45 15.73
N MET A 68 4.69 14.88 15.38
CA MET A 68 3.82 15.47 14.35
C MET A 68 3.23 16.82 14.78
N ASN A 69 2.86 17.00 16.05
CA ASN A 69 2.38 18.29 16.56
C ASN A 69 3.46 19.38 16.49
N VAL A 70 4.74 19.03 16.72
CA VAL A 70 5.86 19.96 16.59
C VAL A 70 5.99 20.43 15.14
N VAL A 71 5.95 19.49 14.18
CA VAL A 71 6.01 19.82 12.74
C VAL A 71 4.83 20.68 12.32
N LEU A 72 3.61 20.32 12.72
CA LEU A 72 2.39 21.09 12.42
C LEU A 72 2.41 22.50 13.03
N SER A 73 3.20 22.72 14.09
CA SER A 73 3.40 24.04 14.71
C SER A 73 4.52 24.86 14.04
N GLY A 74 5.09 24.39 12.93
CA GLY A 74 6.19 25.04 12.21
C GLY A 74 7.59 24.65 12.72
N GLY A 75 7.70 23.55 13.48
CA GLY A 75 8.98 22.99 13.89
C GLY A 75 9.71 22.24 12.77
N ASP A 76 10.87 21.69 13.10
CA ASP A 76 11.74 20.97 12.16
C ASP A 76 11.18 19.56 11.85
N PRO A 77 10.95 19.22 10.57
CA PRO A 77 10.46 17.89 10.17
C PRO A 77 11.46 16.74 10.40
N ASP A 78 12.75 17.03 10.55
CA ASP A 78 13.79 16.00 10.72
C ASP A 78 13.65 15.22 12.05
N TYR A 79 12.88 15.73 13.00
CA TYR A 79 12.56 15.04 14.25
C TYR A 79 11.56 13.88 14.08
N VAL A 80 10.88 13.77 12.94
CA VAL A 80 9.91 12.70 12.71
C VAL A 80 10.61 11.47 12.16
N ALA A 81 10.81 10.46 13.01
CA ALA A 81 11.27 9.16 12.56
C ALA A 81 10.17 8.46 11.74
N LEU A 82 10.42 8.24 10.45
CA LEU A 82 9.52 7.53 9.55
C LEU A 82 10.03 6.13 9.24
N LEU A 83 9.11 5.16 9.30
CA LEU A 83 9.31 3.80 8.82
C LEU A 83 8.29 3.51 7.70
N PRO A 84 8.52 4.06 6.50
CA PRO A 84 7.58 3.91 5.38
C PRO A 84 7.41 2.45 4.99
N SER A 85 6.16 2.07 4.79
CA SER A 85 5.73 0.77 4.29
C SER A 85 4.58 0.98 3.32
N GLY A 86 4.35 0.04 2.41
CA GLY A 86 3.28 0.21 1.44
C GLY A 86 3.41 -0.69 0.23
N PHE A 87 2.64 -0.36 -0.78
CA PHE A 87 2.62 -1.12 -2.03
C PHE A 87 2.31 -0.24 -3.23
N ALA A 88 2.74 -0.70 -4.40
CA ALA A 88 2.41 -0.14 -5.70
C ALA A 88 1.88 -1.24 -6.62
N ILE A 89 0.87 -0.90 -7.43
CA ILE A 89 0.24 -1.74 -8.43
C ILE A 89 0.45 -1.06 -9.77
N LEU A 90 1.15 -1.75 -10.66
CA LEU A 90 1.41 -1.27 -12.02
C LEU A 90 0.71 -2.20 -13.03
N PRO A 91 0.27 -1.69 -14.18
CA PRO A 91 -0.20 -2.54 -15.26
C PRO A 91 0.93 -3.46 -15.72
N ASP A 92 0.61 -4.73 -16.03
CA ASP A 92 1.57 -5.74 -16.50
C ASP A 92 2.12 -5.46 -17.92
N GLY A 93 1.81 -4.30 -18.51
CA GLY A 93 2.29 -3.90 -19.83
C GLY A 93 1.78 -4.76 -20.99
N SER A 94 0.90 -5.74 -20.72
CA SER A 94 0.24 -6.58 -21.72
C SER A 94 -0.84 -5.77 -22.43
N VAL A 95 -0.39 -4.87 -23.32
CA VAL A 95 -1.24 -4.30 -24.37
C VAL A 95 -1.71 -5.48 -25.21
N GLY A 96 -2.98 -5.88 -25.03
CA GLY A 96 -3.64 -6.76 -25.98
C GLY A 96 -3.47 -6.16 -27.36
N GLY A 97 -2.74 -6.87 -28.23
CA GLY A 97 -2.47 -6.43 -29.59
C GLY A 97 -3.77 -6.11 -30.32
N GLY A 98 -4.04 -4.82 -30.51
CA GLY A 98 -5.26 -4.33 -31.12
C GLY A 98 -5.01 -3.04 -31.87
N GLY A 99 -4.60 -3.17 -33.14
CA GLY A 99 -4.56 -2.12 -34.17
C GLY A 99 -3.14 -1.77 -34.63
N GLY A 100 -2.71 -1.98 -35.89
CA GLY A 100 -3.36 -2.46 -37.10
C GLY A 100 -2.35 -2.57 -38.26
N ASP A 101 -2.80 -3.26 -39.33
CA ASP A 101 -2.29 -3.35 -40.71
C ASP A 101 -0.96 -4.08 -41.03
N GLY A 102 -1.10 -5.24 -41.69
CA GLY A 102 -0.07 -5.78 -42.59
C GLY A 102 0.15 -7.30 -42.57
N ASN A 103 -0.73 -8.05 -43.25
CA ASN A 103 -0.50 -9.30 -44.02
C ASN A 103 0.26 -10.52 -43.41
N ASP A 104 -0.42 -11.67 -43.51
CA ASP A 104 0.10 -13.03 -43.80
C ASP A 104 0.57 -13.99 -42.68
N GLN A 105 -0.23 -15.06 -42.53
CA GLN A 105 0.15 -16.47 -42.29
C GLN A 105 0.61 -16.93 -40.88
N GLU A 106 -0.39 -17.39 -40.11
CA GLU A 106 -0.54 -18.77 -39.58
C GLU A 106 0.61 -19.46 -38.82
N VAL A 107 0.47 -19.61 -37.49
CA VAL A 107 0.57 -20.93 -36.82
C VAL A 107 -0.08 -20.92 -35.41
N VAL A 108 -1.12 -21.73 -35.31
CA VAL A 108 -1.76 -22.38 -34.14
C VAL A 108 -1.23 -22.09 -32.71
N SER A 109 -2.14 -21.60 -31.86
CA SER A 109 -2.39 -22.20 -30.54
C SER A 109 -3.80 -21.87 -30.07
N SER A 110 -4.61 -22.92 -29.94
CA SER A 110 -5.94 -22.88 -29.37
C SER A 110 -5.86 -22.63 -27.86
N SER A 111 -6.16 -21.41 -27.44
CA SER A 111 -6.87 -21.17 -26.19
C SER A 111 -7.48 -19.77 -26.28
N SER A 112 -8.68 -19.63 -25.76
CA SER A 112 -9.42 -18.39 -25.62
C SER A 112 -8.52 -17.30 -25.03
N ALA A 113 -7.91 -16.47 -25.89
CA ALA A 113 -7.07 -15.37 -25.46
C ALA A 113 -7.98 -14.20 -25.06
N SER A 114 -8.82 -14.41 -24.04
CA SER A 114 -9.13 -13.36 -23.11
C SER A 114 -7.77 -12.90 -22.57
N GLY A 115 -7.19 -11.86 -23.17
CA GLY A 115 -5.93 -11.29 -22.71
C GLY A 115 -6.11 -10.90 -21.26
N SER A 116 -5.68 -11.78 -20.36
CA SER A 116 -5.65 -11.53 -18.93
C SER A 116 -4.60 -10.45 -18.73
N CYS A 117 -5.00 -9.18 -18.84
CA CYS A 117 -4.17 -8.06 -18.43
C CYS A 117 -3.90 -8.25 -16.93
N GLY A 118 -2.68 -8.65 -16.60
CA GLY A 118 -2.24 -8.80 -15.22
C GLY A 118 -1.94 -7.44 -14.58
N SER A 119 -1.49 -7.48 -13.33
CA SER A 119 -0.84 -6.34 -12.68
C SER A 119 0.40 -6.80 -11.92
N LEU A 120 1.39 -5.93 -11.85
CA LEU A 120 2.58 -6.10 -11.04
C LEU A 120 2.35 -5.45 -9.67
N LEU A 121 2.35 -6.25 -8.62
CA LEU A 121 2.28 -5.78 -7.23
C LEU A 121 3.70 -5.74 -6.64
N THR A 122 4.14 -4.55 -6.26
CA THR A 122 5.36 -4.33 -5.49
C THR A 122 4.97 -3.99 -4.05
N VAL A 123 5.54 -4.69 -3.07
CA VAL A 123 5.31 -4.42 -1.64
C VAL A 123 6.65 -4.14 -0.97
N ALA A 124 6.72 -3.10 -0.14
CA ALA A 124 7.91 -2.72 0.60
C ALA A 124 7.56 -2.45 2.06
N PHE A 125 8.46 -2.87 2.96
CA PHE A 125 8.34 -2.61 4.39
C PHE A 125 9.67 -2.10 4.91
N GLN A 126 9.62 -1.01 5.67
CA GLN A 126 10.73 -0.59 6.50
C GLN A 126 10.41 -0.96 7.95
N ILE A 127 11.13 -1.93 8.50
CA ILE A 127 10.90 -2.45 9.86
C ILE A 127 12.18 -2.30 10.67
N LEU A 128 12.11 -1.55 11.77
CA LEU A 128 13.20 -1.42 12.73
C LEU A 128 13.13 -2.58 13.73
N VAL A 129 14.01 -3.58 13.56
CA VAL A 129 14.08 -4.75 14.45
C VAL A 129 15.05 -4.52 15.61
N ASP A 130 16.13 -3.78 15.37
CA ASP A 130 17.11 -3.40 16.37
C ASP A 130 17.65 -2.00 16.06
N SER A 131 17.96 -1.24 17.10
CA SER A 131 18.61 0.07 17.02
C SER A 131 20.11 -0.02 16.73
N VAL A 132 20.71 -1.21 16.90
CA VAL A 132 22.12 -1.48 16.61
C VAL A 132 22.27 -1.99 15.17
N PRO A 133 22.95 -1.25 14.27
CA PRO A 133 23.06 -1.62 12.85
C PRO A 133 23.75 -2.98 12.59
N THR A 134 24.53 -3.47 13.54
CA THR A 134 25.27 -4.74 13.46
C THR A 134 24.54 -5.91 14.11
N ALA A 135 23.35 -5.68 14.66
CA ALA A 135 22.53 -6.74 15.23
C ALA A 135 22.17 -7.75 14.14
N LYS A 136 22.38 -9.04 14.44
CA LYS A 136 22.02 -10.11 13.52
C LYS A 136 20.52 -10.34 13.57
N LEU A 137 19.90 -10.39 12.39
CA LEU A 137 18.51 -10.83 12.27
C LEU A 137 18.40 -12.28 12.77
N SER A 138 17.50 -12.52 13.73
CA SER A 138 17.22 -13.87 14.19
C SER A 138 16.37 -14.62 13.18
N LEU A 139 16.48 -15.95 13.14
CA LEU A 139 15.61 -16.78 12.29
C LEU A 139 14.12 -16.56 12.61
N GLY A 140 13.79 -16.28 13.89
CA GLY A 140 12.44 -15.90 14.31
C GLY A 140 11.95 -14.61 13.66
N SER A 141 12.80 -13.57 13.60
CA SER A 141 12.46 -12.30 12.94
C SER A 141 12.21 -12.49 11.44
N VAL A 142 13.03 -13.32 10.78
CA VAL A 142 12.84 -13.65 9.35
C VAL A 142 11.49 -14.36 9.12
N ALA A 143 11.13 -15.32 9.99
CA ALA A 143 9.85 -16.01 9.89
C ALA A 143 8.65 -15.06 10.08
N THR A 144 8.76 -14.10 11.01
CA THR A 144 7.73 -13.06 11.23
C THR A 144 7.59 -12.17 10.00
N VAL A 145 8.70 -11.67 9.43
CA VAL A 145 8.66 -10.81 8.24
C VAL A 145 8.08 -11.54 7.03
N ASN A 146 8.48 -12.80 6.80
CA ASN A 146 7.91 -13.60 5.72
C ASN A 146 6.39 -13.79 5.88
N SER A 147 5.94 -14.05 7.11
CA SER A 147 4.51 -14.18 7.42
C SER A 147 3.77 -12.86 7.20
N LEU A 148 4.37 -11.73 7.58
CA LEU A 148 3.82 -10.39 7.37
C LEU A 148 3.65 -10.08 5.87
N ILE A 149 4.69 -10.32 5.06
CA ILE A 149 4.65 -10.11 3.61
C ILE A 149 3.55 -10.98 2.98
N LYS A 150 3.55 -12.27 3.30
CA LYS A 150 2.55 -13.21 2.77
C LYS A 150 1.13 -12.77 3.09
N CYS A 151 0.84 -12.49 4.37
CA CYS A 151 -0.48 -12.07 4.80
C CYS A 151 -0.89 -10.72 4.17
N THR A 152 0.04 -9.77 4.03
CA THR A 152 -0.25 -8.48 3.37
C THR A 152 -0.61 -8.67 1.90
N VAL A 153 0.15 -9.49 1.17
CA VAL A 153 -0.14 -9.80 -0.25
C VAL A 153 -1.48 -10.50 -0.39
N GLU A 154 -1.79 -11.47 0.48
CA GLU A 154 -3.10 -12.15 0.47
C GLU A 154 -4.24 -11.18 0.75
N ARG A 155 -4.07 -10.27 1.72
CA ARG A 155 -5.04 -9.23 1.99
C ARG A 155 -5.21 -8.34 0.77
N ILE A 156 -4.12 -7.81 0.18
CA ILE A 156 -4.10 -6.97 -1.06
C ILE A 156 -4.84 -7.65 -2.21
N LYS A 157 -4.63 -8.95 -2.41
CA LYS A 157 -5.38 -9.69 -3.42
C LYS A 157 -6.86 -9.78 -3.09
N ALA A 158 -7.21 -10.04 -1.83
CA ALA A 158 -8.61 -10.25 -1.43
C ALA A 158 -9.49 -9.03 -1.67
N ALA A 159 -9.11 -7.84 -1.20
CA ALA A 159 -9.96 -6.67 -1.42
C ALA A 159 -9.88 -6.08 -2.86
N LEU A 160 -8.95 -6.54 -3.71
CA LEU A 160 -8.98 -6.24 -5.16
C LEU A 160 -9.93 -7.21 -5.88
N ALA A 161 -9.99 -8.46 -5.44
CA ALA A 161 -10.90 -9.46 -5.98
C ALA A 161 -12.38 -9.19 -5.63
N CYS A 162 -12.65 -8.44 -4.56
CA CYS A 162 -14.01 -8.10 -4.15
C CYS A 162 -14.76 -7.15 -5.10
N ASP A 163 -14.09 -6.51 -6.06
CA ASP A 163 -14.72 -5.56 -7.00
C ASP A 163 -15.27 -6.21 -8.28
N VAL A 164 -14.98 -7.51 -8.52
CA VAL A 164 -15.43 -8.25 -9.72
C VAL A 164 -16.82 -8.90 -9.52
N GLY A 165 -17.47 -8.72 -8.37
CA GLY A 165 -18.68 -9.45 -7.97
C GLY A 165 -20.00 -8.67 -7.98
N GLY A 166 -20.07 -7.45 -8.53
CA GLY A 166 -21.25 -6.60 -8.36
C GLY A 166 -21.68 -5.87 -9.62
N GLY A 167 -22.41 -6.53 -10.53
CA GLY A 167 -23.02 -5.84 -11.65
C GLY A 167 -23.79 -6.71 -12.64
N ALA A 168 -24.99 -7.15 -12.27
CA ALA A 168 -26.17 -7.08 -13.14
C ALA A 168 -27.45 -7.35 -12.32
N PRO A 169 -28.51 -6.52 -12.44
CA PRO A 169 -29.87 -6.92 -12.09
C PRO A 169 -30.42 -7.97 -13.08
#